data_AF-A0A917XWF4-F1
#
_entry.id   AF-A0A917XWF4-F1
#
_cell.length_a   1.000
_cell.length_b   1.000
_cell.length_c   1.000
_cell.angle_alpha   90.00
_cell.angle_beta   90.00
_cell.angle_gamma   90.00
#
_symmetry.space_group_name_H-M   'P 1'
#
loop_
_entity.id
_entity.type
_entity.pdbx_description
1 polymer ?
#
loop_
_entity_poly.entity_id
_entity_poly.type
_entity_poly.pdbx_seq_one_letter_code
_entity_poly.pdbx_strand_id
1 'polypeptide(L)' 'MKQNLIPYSMQIAMLKQLLTRKLITEKEYYMVKNKLMKEYDIISDSTG' A
#
# COMPACT_ATOMS: atom_id res chain seq x y z
N MET A 1 11.28 -1.58 -17.80
CA MET A 1 10.07 -1.75 -16.97
C MET A 1 10.42 -2.23 -15.55
N LYS A 2 11.01 -1.36 -14.70
CA LYS A 2 11.28 -1.62 -13.26
C LYS A 2 11.13 -0.37 -12.38
N GLN A 3 10.60 0.73 -12.92
CA GLN A 3 10.66 2.05 -12.27
C GLN A 3 9.48 2.34 -11.32
N ASN A 4 8.41 1.55 -11.36
CA ASN A 4 7.19 1.85 -10.58
C ASN A 4 7.12 1.13 -9.21
N LEU A 5 8.02 0.19 -8.91
CA LEU A 5 7.96 -0.56 -7.64
C LEU A 5 8.61 0.19 -6.46
N ILE A 6 9.61 1.04 -6.73
CA ILE A 6 10.27 1.86 -5.71
C ILE A 6 9.28 2.80 -5.00
N PRO A 7 8.46 3.59 -5.72
CA PRO A 7 7.50 4.48 -5.08
C PRO A 7 6.40 3.71 -4.33
N TYR A 8 5.98 2.53 -4.81
CA TYR A 8 5.02 1.68 -4.08
C TYR A 8 5.57 1.21 -2.72
N SER A 9 6.78 0.65 -2.70
CA SER A 9 7.40 0.19 -1.44
C SER A 9 7.60 1.33 -0.44
N MET A 10 7.97 2.53 -0.93
CA MET A 10 8.13 3.72 -0.09
C MET A 10 6.78 4.18 0.49
N GLN A 11 5.71 4.21 -0.32
CA GLN A 11 4.38 4.59 0.14
C GLN A 11 3.82 3.63 1.19
N ILE A 12 4.03 2.32 1.04
CA ILE A 12 3.64 1.33 2.05
C ILE A 12 4.44 1.52 3.35
N ALA A 13 5.74 1.80 3.26
CA ALA A 13 6.57 2.06 4.43
C ALA A 13 6.12 3.33 5.18
N MET A 14 5.73 4.39 4.47
CA MET A 14 5.17 5.60 5.06
C MET A 14 3.81 5.32 5.72
N LEU A 15 2.93 4.57 5.06
CA LEU A 15 1.64 4.16 5.60
C LEU A 15 1.80 3.38 6.91
N LYS A 16 2.78 2.48 6.96
CA LYS A 16 3.12 1.71 8.17
C LYS A 16 3.64 2.61 9.28
N GLN A 17 4.47 3.61 8.97
CA GLN A 17 4.94 4.58 9.97
C GLN A 17 3.79 5.40 10.57
N LEU A 18 2.80 5.80 9.76
CA LEU A 18 1.59 6.48 10.26
C LEU A 18 0.80 5.59 11.22
N LEU A 19 0.65 4.30 10.87
CA LEU A 19 -0.02 3.32 11.74
C LEU A 19 0.74 3.11 13.05
N THR A 20 2.07 2.96 13.00
CA THR A 20 2.91 2.83 14.20
C THR A 20 2.80 4.05 15.10
N ARG A 21 2.67 5.24 14.52
CA ARG A 21 2.44 6.50 15.25
C ARG A 21 0.98 6.69 15.69
N LYS A 22 0.08 5.73 15.40
CA LYS A 22 -1.36 5.79 15.65
C LYS A 22 -2.05 7.02 15.04
N LEU A 23 -1.50 7.56 13.95
CA LEU A 23 -2.08 8.68 13.20
C LEU A 23 -3.21 8.22 12.26
N ILE A 24 -3.23 6.93 11.96
CA ILE A 24 -4.28 6.25 11.20
C ILE A 24 -4.67 4.96 11.92
N THR A 25 -5.88 4.49 11.66
CA THR A 25 -6.38 3.20 12.12
C THR A 25 -5.95 2.07 11.18
N GLU A 26 -6.01 0.82 11.65
CA GLU A 26 -5.77 -0.36 10.80
C GLU A 26 -6.74 -0.40 9.60
N LYS A 27 -8.00 0.01 9.81
CA LYS A 27 -9.02 0.09 8.75
C LYS A 27 -8.59 1.04 7.64
N GLU A 28 -8.11 2.24 7.99
CA GLU A 28 -7.61 3.23 7.03
C GLU A 28 -6.35 2.74 6.33
N TYR A 29 -5.45 2.09 7.07
CA TYR A 29 -4.26 1.46 6.51
C TYR A 29 -4.62 0.44 5.40
N TYR A 30 -5.56 -0.48 5.66
CA TYR A 30 -5.99 -1.46 4.65
C TYR A 30 -6.70 -0.82 3.45
N MET A 31 -7.50 0.22 3.69
CA MET A 31 -8.23 0.92 2.62
C MET A 31 -7.26 1.62 1.66
N VAL A 32 -6.26 2.34 2.18
CA VAL A 32 -5.24 3.02 1.37
C VAL A 32 -4.30 2.02 0.73
N LYS A 33 -3.87 0.97 1.44
CA LYS A 33 -3.06 -0.11 0.87
C LYS A 33 -3.74 -0.76 -0.34
N ASN A 34 -5.02 -1.11 -0.24
CA ASN A 34 -5.77 -1.69 -1.37
C ASN A 34 -5.91 -0.72 -2.54
N LYS A 35 -6.07 0.57 -2.27
CA LYS A 35 -6.10 1.60 -3.32
C LYS A 35 -4.76 1.68 -4.04
N LEU A 36 -3.65 1.73 -3.30
CA LEU A 36 -2.29 1.72 -3.85
C LEU A 36 -2.04 0.45 -4.67
N MET A 37 -2.44 -0.73 -4.19
CA MET A 37 -2.29 -1.97 -4.96
C MET A 37 -3.00 -1.90 -6.31
N LYS A 38 -4.22 -1.36 -6.36
CA LYS A 38 -4.95 -1.13 -7.62
C LYS A 38 -4.29 -0.09 -8.51
N GLU A 39 -3.80 1.00 -7.94
CA GLU A 39 -3.20 2.13 -8.68
C GLU A 39 -1.86 1.76 -9.33
N TYR A 40 -1.11 0.86 -8.69
CA TYR A 40 0.14 0.32 -9.23
C TYR A 40 -0.06 -0.94 -10.09
N ASP A 41 -1.31 -1.34 -10.35
CA ASP A 41 -1.67 -2.59 -11.03
C ASP A 41 -0.93 -3.81 -10.43
N ILE A 42 -0.72 -3.76 -9.11
CA ILE A 42 -0.21 -4.89 -8.34
C ILE A 42 -1.42 -5.76 -8.10
N ILE A 43 -1.74 -6.55 -9.13
CA ILE A 43 -2.74 -7.60 -9.08
C ILE A 43 -2.30 -8.52 -7.94
N SER A 44 -2.99 -8.45 -6.80
CA SER A 44 -3.05 -9.62 -5.92
C SER A 44 -3.67 -10.69 -6.78
N ASP A 45 -2.85 -11.63 -7.24
CA ASP A 45 -3.24 -12.83 -7.96
C ASP A 45 -4.60 -13.27 -7.42
N SER A 46 -5.63 -13.08 -8.24
CA SER A 46 -6.93 -13.67 -8.01
C SER A 46 -6.69 -15.16 -8.02
N THR A 47 -6.47 -15.72 -6.83
CA THR A 47 -6.62 -17.15 -6.62
C THR A 47 -8.10 -17.43 -6.88
N GLY A 48 -8.39 -17.83 -8.11
CA GLY A 48 -9.66 -18.40 -8.53
C GLY A 48 -9.85 -19.81 -8.01
#